data_AF-A0A7C8GQR0-F1
#
_entry.id   AF-A0A7C8GQR0-F1
#
_cell.length_a   1.000
_cell.length_b   1.000
_cell.length_c   1.000
_cell.angle_alpha   90.00
_cell.angle_beta   90.00
_cell.angle_gamma   90.00
#
_symmetry.space_group_name_H-M   'P 1'
#
loop_
_entity.id
_entity.type
_entity.pdbx_description
1 polymer ?
#
loop_
_entity_poly.entity_id
_entity_poly.type
_entity_poly.pdbx_seq_one_letter_code
_entity_poly.pdbx_strand_id
1 'polypeptide(L)'
;MNFKDQLKKDLDIFINPKEFADFHRLDGIEMPVVIDEFTMDEFSGPQKLESAMEGIYQSTKTIYVKSAAYSKPKVGYRLQLDEEDYEVIGVSENMGMLKIDLSSYES
;
A
#
# COMPACT_ATOMS: atom_id res chain seq x y z
N MET A 1 -26.11 19.43 0.20
CA MET A 1 -25.11 18.39 -0.14
C MET A 1 -24.27 18.93 -1.28
N ASN A 2 -22.96 19.09 -1.09
CA ASN A 2 -22.06 19.62 -2.10
C ASN A 2 -21.15 18.47 -2.59
N PHE A 3 -20.54 18.61 -3.77
CA PHE A 3 -19.68 17.61 -4.41
C PHE A 3 -18.56 17.09 -3.48
N LYS A 4 -17.97 17.99 -2.67
CA LYS A 4 -16.95 17.64 -1.67
C LYS A 4 -17.45 16.72 -0.56
N ASP A 5 -18.73 16.79 -0.22
CA ASP A 5 -19.37 15.94 0.81
C ASP A 5 -19.63 14.52 0.31
N GLN A 6 -19.97 14.37 -0.98
CA GLN A 6 -20.09 13.06 -1.62
C GLN A 6 -18.73 12.36 -1.68
N LEU A 7 -17.68 13.07 -2.14
CA LEU A 7 -16.32 12.53 -2.18
C LEU A 7 -15.80 12.00 -0.83
N LYS A 8 -16.14 12.66 0.27
CA LYS A 8 -15.77 12.18 1.61
C LYS A 8 -16.51 10.89 1.99
N LYS A 9 -17.76 10.72 1.56
CA LYS A 9 -18.52 9.48 1.79
C LYS A 9 -17.96 8.35 0.95
N ASP A 10 -17.60 8.61 -0.30
CA ASP A 10 -16.93 7.63 -1.15
C ASP A 10 -15.61 7.15 -0.51
N LEU A 11 -14.78 8.07 0.01
CA LEU A 11 -13.53 7.71 0.69
C LEU A 11 -13.73 6.77 1.90
N ASP A 12 -14.83 6.92 2.64
CA ASP A 12 -15.16 6.07 3.78
C ASP A 12 -15.59 4.66 3.35
N ILE A 13 -16.19 4.54 2.17
CA ILE A 13 -16.54 3.24 1.55
C ILE A 13 -15.29 2.52 1.04
N PHE A 14 -14.35 3.25 0.44
CA PHE A 14 -13.11 2.66 -0.08
C PHE A 14 -12.17 2.16 1.02
N ILE A 15 -12.09 2.86 2.15
CA ILE A 15 -11.31 2.43 3.33
C ILE A 15 -12.29 2.04 4.43
N ASN A 16 -13.11 1.02 4.13
CA ASN A 16 -14.08 0.47 5.06
C ASN A 16 -13.48 -0.74 5.79
N PRO A 17 -13.17 -0.64 7.09
CA PRO A 17 -12.62 -1.76 7.87
C PRO A 17 -13.59 -2.94 8.06
N LYS A 18 -14.84 -2.82 7.61
CA LYS A 18 -15.82 -3.91 7.64
C LYS A 18 -15.92 -4.69 6.33
N GLU A 19 -15.33 -4.18 5.24
CA GLU A 19 -15.47 -4.77 3.91
C GLU A 19 -14.15 -4.87 3.14
N PHE A 20 -13.30 -3.84 3.19
CA PHE A 20 -12.15 -3.69 2.28
C PHE A 20 -10.83 -3.36 2.97
N ALA A 21 -10.83 -2.90 4.23
CA ALA A 21 -9.63 -2.57 4.97
C ALA A 21 -9.46 -3.48 6.18
N ASP A 22 -8.22 -3.74 6.56
CA ASP A 22 -7.87 -4.40 7.81
C ASP A 22 -7.10 -3.43 8.71
N PHE A 23 -7.06 -3.72 10.01
CA PHE A 23 -6.28 -2.91 10.94
C PHE A 23 -4.82 -3.37 10.89
N HIS A 24 -3.95 -2.47 10.45
CA HIS A 24 -2.51 -2.69 10.37
C HIS A 24 -1.76 -1.61 11.14
N ARG A 25 -0.52 -1.91 11.54
CA ARG A 25 0.35 -0.95 12.22
C ARG A 25 1.33 -0.34 11.24
N LEU A 26 1.23 0.96 11.02
CA LEU A 26 2.17 1.72 10.21
C LEU A 26 3.09 2.51 11.14
N ASP A 27 4.38 2.17 11.16
CA ASP A 27 5.37 2.74 12.08
C ASP A 27 4.89 2.73 13.56
N GLY A 28 4.23 1.63 13.96
CA GLY A 28 3.67 1.46 15.29
C GLY A 28 2.32 2.16 15.53
N ILE A 29 1.75 2.85 14.54
CA ILE A 29 0.42 3.47 14.62
C ILE A 29 -0.62 2.55 13.98
N GLU A 30 -1.54 2.04 14.79
CA GLU A 30 -2.63 1.17 14.33
C GLU A 30 -3.71 1.98 13.61
N MET A 31 -4.03 1.59 12.37
CA MET A 31 -5.03 2.25 11.55
C MET A 31 -5.62 1.31 10.50
N PRO A 32 -6.81 1.63 9.94
CA PRO A 32 -7.36 0.86 8.83
C PRO A 32 -6.56 1.12 7.55
N VAL A 33 -6.07 0.04 6.96
CA VAL A 33 -5.26 0.02 5.75
C VAL A 33 -5.88 -0.97 4.77
N VAL A 34 -6.01 -0.56 3.51
CA VAL A 34 -6.29 -1.51 2.42
C VAL A 34 -4.95 -1.93 1.85
N ILE A 35 -4.64 -3.23 1.86
CA ILE A 35 -3.43 -3.77 1.28
C ILE A 35 -3.78 -4.46 -0.04
N ASP A 36 -3.08 -4.09 -1.09
CA ASP A 36 -3.09 -4.74 -2.40
C ASP A 36 -1.68 -5.31 -2.60
N GLU A 37 -1.53 -6.61 -2.37
CA GLU A 37 -0.25 -7.31 -2.51
C GLU A 37 -0.09 -7.80 -3.94
N PHE A 38 1.05 -7.51 -4.53
CA PHE A 38 1.43 -8.03 -5.83
C PHE A 38 2.68 -8.90 -5.67
N THR A 39 2.51 -10.21 -5.90
CA THR A 39 3.63 -11.16 -5.82
C THR A 39 4.02 -11.61 -7.22
N MET A 40 5.32 -11.65 -7.51
CA MET A 40 5.83 -12.11 -8.82
C MET A 40 5.33 -13.53 -9.19
N ASP A 41 4.94 -14.34 -8.20
CA ASP A 41 4.40 -15.67 -8.42
C ASP A 41 3.05 -15.68 -9.16
N GLU A 42 2.31 -14.57 -9.13
CA GLU A 42 1.04 -14.38 -9.87
C GLU A 42 1.25 -14.19 -11.38
N PHE A 43 2.47 -13.88 -11.82
CA PHE A 43 2.79 -13.85 -13.25
C PHE A 43 2.95 -15.27 -13.82
N SER A 44 2.07 -15.64 -14.74
CA SER A 44 2.28 -16.81 -15.62
C SER A 44 2.88 -16.33 -16.95
N GLY A 45 4.18 -16.55 -17.19
CA GLY A 45 4.79 -16.27 -18.51
C GLY A 45 6.23 -15.72 -18.49
N PRO A 46 6.67 -15.05 -19.58
CA PRO A 46 8.07 -14.66 -19.79
C PRO A 46 8.61 -13.70 -18.71
N GLN A 47 7.76 -12.87 -18.09
CA GLN A 47 8.18 -11.98 -17.00
C GLN A 47 8.62 -12.76 -15.75
N LYS A 48 7.97 -13.89 -15.42
CA LYS A 48 8.43 -14.77 -14.32
C LYS A 48 9.78 -15.40 -14.64
N LEU A 49 10.04 -15.71 -15.91
CA LEU A 49 11.32 -16.26 -16.36
C LEU A 49 12.44 -15.21 -16.30
N GLU A 50 12.19 -13.97 -16.73
CA GLU A 50 13.16 -12.88 -16.66
C GLU A 50 13.55 -12.55 -15.21
N SER A 51 12.58 -12.37 -14.31
CA SER A 51 12.87 -12.09 -12.90
C SER A 51 13.48 -13.29 -12.16
N ALA A 52 13.10 -14.53 -12.51
CA ALA A 52 13.75 -15.72 -11.98
C ALA A 52 15.20 -15.87 -12.48
N MET A 53 15.51 -15.44 -13.71
CA MET A 53 16.87 -15.44 -14.26
C MET A 53 17.77 -14.38 -13.61
N GLU A 54 17.20 -13.25 -13.18
CA GLU A 54 17.93 -12.23 -12.39
C GLU A 54 17.99 -12.55 -10.89
N GLY A 55 17.27 -13.57 -10.43
CA GLY A 55 17.22 -13.95 -9.00
C GLY A 55 16.51 -12.92 -8.13
N ILE A 56 15.71 -12.03 -8.71
CA ILE A 56 15.04 -10.94 -8.02
C ILE A 56 13.61 -11.38 -7.71
N TYR A 57 13.40 -11.93 -6.52
CA TYR A 57 12.07 -12.06 -5.94
C TYR A 57 11.74 -10.75 -5.23
N GLN A 58 11.09 -9.84 -5.96
CA GLN A 58 10.61 -8.57 -5.43
C GLN A 58 9.13 -8.67 -5.12
N SER A 59 8.79 -8.65 -3.84
CA SER A 59 7.40 -8.56 -3.38
C SER A 59 7.04 -7.09 -3.27
N THR A 60 6.04 -6.65 -4.04
CA THR A 60 5.59 -5.25 -4.07
C THR A 60 4.20 -5.18 -3.44
N LYS A 61 4.03 -4.36 -2.40
CA LYS A 61 2.71 -4.09 -1.82
C LYS A 61 2.30 -2.66 -2.12
N THR A 62 1.03 -2.44 -2.42
CA THR A 62 0.42 -1.12 -2.45
C THR A 62 -0.51 -1.01 -1.27
N ILE A 63 -0.33 0.01 -0.45
CA ILE A 63 -1.25 0.30 0.66
C ILE A 63 -2.04 1.58 0.39
N TYR A 64 -3.30 1.58 0.82
CA TYR A 64 -4.17 2.73 0.77
C TYR A 64 -4.62 3.12 2.17
N VAL A 65 -4.36 4.38 2.53
CA VAL A 65 -4.69 4.94 3.84
C VAL A 65 -5.30 6.33 3.72
N LYS A 66 -6.05 6.75 4.74
CA LYS A 66 -6.56 8.13 4.80
C LYS A 66 -5.38 9.07 5.10
N SER A 67 -5.22 10.10 4.27
CA SER A 67 -4.24 11.19 4.49
C SER A 67 -4.39 11.89 5.84
N ALA A 68 -5.58 11.84 6.44
CA ALA A 68 -5.84 12.39 7.77
C ALA A 68 -5.32 11.49 8.92
N ALA A 69 -5.10 10.19 8.65
CA ALA A 69 -4.66 9.21 9.64
C ALA A 69 -3.13 8.97 9.60
N TYR A 70 -2.51 9.15 8.43
CA TYR A 70 -1.08 8.92 8.24
C TYR A 70 -0.41 10.06 7.46
N SER A 71 0.81 10.39 7.86
CA SER A 71 1.60 11.42 7.18
C SER A 71 2.25 10.85 5.92
N LYS A 72 2.19 11.59 4.82
CA LYS A 72 2.78 11.19 3.53
C LYS A 72 4.29 10.89 3.69
N PRO A 73 4.74 9.62 3.53
CA PRO A 73 6.15 9.30 3.62
C PRO A 73 6.90 9.78 2.38
N LYS A 74 8.24 9.78 2.43
CA LYS A 74 9.10 10.06 1.28
C LYS A 74 9.51 8.77 0.59
N VAL A 75 9.76 8.83 -0.70
CA VAL A 75 10.40 7.71 -1.43
C VAL A 75 11.78 7.45 -0.83
N GLY A 76 12.11 6.17 -0.64
CA GLY A 76 13.30 5.68 0.08
C GLY A 76 13.16 5.65 1.60
N TYR A 77 12.01 6.02 2.16
CA TYR A 77 11.74 5.85 3.57
C TYR A 77 11.52 4.37 3.89
N ARG A 78 12.09 3.90 5.00
CA ARG A 78 11.80 2.57 5.55
C ARG A 78 10.54 2.67 6.40
N LEU A 79 9.49 2.03 5.93
CA LEU A 79 8.19 2.01 6.56
C LEU A 79 7.97 0.63 7.17
N GLN A 80 7.68 0.60 8.47
CA GLN A 80 7.31 -0.65 9.13
C GLN A 80 5.81 -0.86 8.98
N LEU A 81 5.43 -1.92 8.28
CA LEU A 81 4.05 -2.37 8.17
C LEU A 81 3.91 -3.64 9.01
N ASP A 82 3.13 -3.53 10.08
CA ASP A 82 3.01 -4.49 11.17
C ASP A 82 4.35 -4.79 11.85
N GLU A 83 5.00 -5.87 11.47
CA GLU A 83 6.30 -6.31 12.00
C GLU A 83 7.36 -6.47 10.89
N GLU A 84 7.01 -6.08 9.66
CA GLU A 84 7.86 -6.20 8.48
C GLU A 84 8.31 -4.82 7.99
N ASP A 85 9.60 -4.73 7.64
CA ASP A 85 10.19 -3.51 7.09
C ASP A 85 10.08 -3.50 5.56
N TYR A 86 9.49 -2.44 5.03
CA TYR A 86 9.38 -2.21 3.59
C TYR A 86 10.06 -0.90 3.19
N GLU A 87 10.55 -0.84 1.95
CA GLU A 87 11.03 0.41 1.35
C GLU A 87 9.93 1.07 0.54
N VAL A 88 9.69 2.37 0.80
CA VAL A 88 8.73 3.17 0.03
C VAL A 88 9.32 3.49 -1.34
N ILE A 89 8.74 2.94 -2.41
CA ILE A 89 9.18 3.19 -3.79
C ILE A 89 8.31 4.23 -4.52
N GLY A 90 7.11 4.51 -4.00
CA GLY A 90 6.19 5.47 -4.61
C GLY A 90 5.17 5.99 -3.61
N VAL A 91 4.80 7.27 -3.73
CA VAL A 91 3.75 7.86 -2.90
C VAL A 91 2.92 8.86 -3.70
N SER A 92 1.61 8.65 -3.74
CA SER A 92 0.66 9.58 -4.36
C SER A 92 -0.50 9.88 -3.41
N GLU A 93 -1.07 11.06 -3.56
CA GLU A 93 -2.22 11.49 -2.76
C GLU A 93 -3.32 11.95 -3.72
N ASN A 94 -4.52 11.42 -3.55
CA ASN A 94 -5.68 11.81 -4.34
C ASN A 94 -6.90 11.94 -3.44
N MET A 95 -7.51 13.14 -3.40
CA MET A 95 -8.77 13.41 -2.69
C MET A 95 -8.82 12.92 -1.23
N GLY A 96 -7.68 12.97 -0.53
CA GLY A 96 -7.57 12.56 0.87
C GLY A 96 -7.23 11.08 1.08
N MET A 97 -7.03 10.31 0.00
CA MET A 97 -6.46 8.97 0.01
C MET A 97 -4.96 9.04 -0.31
N LEU A 98 -4.14 8.42 0.53
CA LEU A 98 -2.73 8.17 0.26
C LEU A 98 -2.60 6.77 -0.33
N LYS A 99 -1.92 6.68 -1.47
CA LYS A 99 -1.44 5.43 -2.06
C LYS A 99 0.07 5.38 -1.86
N ILE A 100 0.55 4.35 -1.20
CA ILE A 100 1.97 4.13 -0.92
C ILE A 100 2.36 2.79 -1.53
N ASP A 101 3.32 2.83 -2.44
CA ASP A 101 3.91 1.67 -3.07
C ASP A 101 5.16 1.28 -2.27
N LEU A 102 5.20 0.02 -1.85
CA LEU A 102 6.19 -0.59 -0.97
C LEU A 102 6.86 -1.74 -1.70
N SER A 103 8.17 -1.89 -1.54
CA SER A 103 8.89 -3.08 -1.97
C SER A 103 9.67 -3.70 -0.82
N SER A 104 9.64 -5.03 -0.76
CA SER A 104 10.57 -5.83 0.04
C SER A 104 11.43 -6.69 -0.89
N TYR A 105 12.67 -6.92 -0.46
CA TYR A 105 13.57 -7.87 -1.10
C TYR A 105 13.57 -9.14 -0.24
N GLU A 106 13.00 -10.23 -0.75
CA GLU A 106 13.17 -11.54 -0.13
C GLU A 106 14.60 -12.03 -0.45
N SER A 107 15.44 -12.19 0.58
CA SER A 107 16.79 -12.79 0.48
C SER A 107 16.77 -14.29 0.71
#